data_AF-A0AAE6T9E0-F1
#
_entry.id   AF-A0AAE6T9E0-F1
#
_cell.length_a   1.000
_cell.length_b   1.000
_cell.length_c   1.000
_cell.angle_alpha   90.00
_cell.angle_beta   90.00
_cell.angle_gamma   90.00
#
_symmetry.space_group_name_H-M   'P 1'
#
loop_
_entity.id
_entity.type
_entity.pdbx_description
1 polymer ?
#
loop_
_entity_poly.entity_id
_entity_poly.type
_entity_poly.pdbx_seq_one_letter_code
_entity_poly.pdbx_strand_id
1 'polypeptide(L)'
;MSQDVAAPSMANVDLETEEGKALERYQQAIDRVEMLGCVLGTMIRLEMKGRETREIVAAMIVRMNSAPPPRMLELCPPDYRKTFEACREESARLLDRMKTKKMDDEQFDKVFKEYCNRCNEMNAPMMEKYRLRERSSLFFRMLESKVIGLNREERMKALQRMKDDLIAGKLKIPGENEGMEEETGLIR
;
A
#
# COMPACT_ATOMS: atom_id res chain seq x y z
N MET A 1 -10.35 -10.35 -41.58
CA MET A 1 -9.10 -10.87 -40.98
C MET A 1 -8.80 -9.99 -39.78
N SER A 2 -9.07 -10.45 -38.57
CA SER A 2 -8.71 -9.72 -37.34
C SER A 2 -7.24 -9.98 -37.04
N GLN A 3 -6.43 -8.92 -36.97
CA GLN A 3 -5.07 -9.00 -36.48
C GLN A 3 -5.11 -9.19 -34.97
N ASP A 4 -4.68 -10.37 -34.52
CA ASP A 4 -4.36 -10.64 -33.12
C ASP A 4 -3.10 -9.84 -32.78
N VAL A 5 -3.25 -8.78 -31.98
CA VAL A 5 -2.11 -8.03 -31.45
C VAL A 5 -1.62 -8.80 -30.23
N ALA A 6 -0.56 -9.58 -30.42
CA ALA A 6 0.16 -10.20 -29.31
C ALA A 6 0.65 -9.10 -28.35
N ALA A 7 0.11 -9.08 -27.13
CA ALA A 7 0.65 -8.29 -26.05
C ALA A 7 2.14 -8.69 -25.86
N PRO A 8 3.06 -7.73 -25.64
CA PRO A 8 4.46 -8.07 -25.44
C PRO A 8 4.57 -8.97 -24.20
N SER A 9 4.96 -10.22 -24.44
CA SER A 9 5.26 -11.18 -23.38
C SER A 9 6.36 -10.60 -22.51
N MET A 10 6.02 -10.25 -21.26
CA MET A 10 7.00 -9.75 -20.31
C MET A 10 8.07 -10.82 -20.08
N ALA A 11 9.34 -10.43 -20.12
CA ALA A 11 10.45 -11.32 -19.84
C ALA A 11 10.24 -11.99 -18.48
N ASN A 12 10.20 -13.33 -18.47
CA ASN A 12 10.21 -14.11 -17.25
C ASN A 12 11.55 -13.80 -16.54
N VAL A 13 11.48 -13.14 -15.38
CA VAL A 13 12.65 -12.96 -14.52
C VAL A 13 12.90 -14.32 -13.90
N ASP A 14 14.10 -14.87 -14.12
CA ASP A 14 14.52 -16.09 -13.45
C ASP A 14 14.72 -15.81 -11.95
N LEU A 15 13.77 -16.30 -11.15
CA LEU A 15 13.76 -16.12 -9.70
C LEU A 15 14.85 -16.93 -8.99
N GLU A 16 15.50 -17.88 -9.68
CA GLU A 16 16.61 -18.66 -9.13
C GLU A 16 17.93 -17.86 -9.10
N THR A 17 17.99 -16.74 -9.82
CA THR A 17 19.13 -15.82 -9.79
C THR A 17 19.12 -14.96 -8.52
N GLU A 18 20.29 -14.54 -8.06
CA GLU A 18 20.39 -13.63 -6.90
C GLU A 18 19.67 -12.30 -7.12
N GLU A 19 19.60 -11.82 -8.37
CA GLU A 19 18.81 -10.65 -8.75
C GLU A 19 17.30 -10.92 -8.67
N GLY A 20 16.85 -12.10 -9.09
CA GLY A 20 15.47 -12.56 -8.95
C GLY A 20 15.03 -12.65 -7.49
N LYS A 21 15.84 -13.28 -6.64
CA LYS A 21 15.60 -13.36 -5.18
C LYS A 21 15.63 -11.99 -4.50
N ALA A 22 16.47 -11.06 -4.96
CA ALA A 22 16.48 -9.69 -4.46
C ALA A 22 15.20 -8.94 -4.86
N LEU A 23 14.75 -9.08 -6.11
CA LEU A 23 13.50 -8.49 -6.59
C LEU A 23 12.30 -9.02 -5.80
N GLU A 24 12.24 -10.33 -5.55
CA GLU A 24 11.15 -10.94 -4.76
C GLU A 24 11.11 -10.37 -3.33
N ARG A 25 12.26 -10.30 -2.65
CA ARG A 25 12.35 -9.69 -1.31
C ARG A 25 11.87 -8.24 -1.31
N TYR A 26 12.23 -7.45 -2.32
CA TYR A 26 11.76 -6.07 -2.45
C TYR A 26 10.25 -5.99 -2.69
N GLN A 27 9.70 -6.86 -3.54
CA GLN A 27 8.26 -6.94 -3.75
C GLN A 27 7.54 -7.25 -2.44
N GLN A 28 7.98 -8.28 -1.71
CA GLN A 28 7.38 -8.65 -0.42
C GLN A 28 7.45 -7.52 0.62
N ALA A 29 8.55 -6.76 0.66
CA ALA A 29 8.69 -5.60 1.54
C ALA A 29 7.71 -4.47 1.16
N ILE A 30 7.59 -4.17 -0.14
CA ILE A 30 6.67 -3.14 -0.65
C ILE A 30 5.21 -3.55 -0.40
N ASP A 31 4.86 -4.80 -0.67
CA ASP A 31 3.51 -5.34 -0.50
C ASP A 31 3.01 -5.18 0.93
N ARG A 32 3.88 -5.40 1.93
CA ARG A 32 3.54 -5.15 3.34
C ARG A 32 3.11 -3.71 3.55
N VAL A 33 3.83 -2.74 2.96
CA VAL A 33 3.53 -1.31 3.08
C VAL A 33 2.21 -0.97 2.39
N GLU A 34 2.00 -1.46 1.18
CA GLU A 34 0.76 -1.23 0.44
C GLU A 34 -0.44 -1.86 1.15
N MET A 35 -0.32 -3.11 1.62
CA MET A 35 -1.37 -3.82 2.34
C MET A 35 -1.74 -3.11 3.65
N LEU A 36 -0.74 -2.60 4.38
CA LEU A 36 -0.99 -1.77 5.57
C LEU A 36 -1.80 -0.53 5.20
N GLY A 37 -1.46 0.15 4.10
CA GLY A 37 -2.25 1.24 3.52
C GLY A 37 -3.71 0.84 3.24
N CYS A 38 -3.93 -0.30 2.58
CA CYS A 38 -5.27 -0.82 2.28
C CYS A 38 -6.11 -1.10 3.54
N VAL A 39 -5.50 -1.74 4.55
CA VAL A 39 -6.15 -2.03 5.83
C VAL A 39 -6.55 -0.73 6.52
N LEU A 40 -5.63 0.22 6.65
CA LEU A 40 -5.87 1.53 7.27
C LEU A 40 -6.96 2.31 6.53
N GLY A 41 -6.90 2.36 5.20
CA GLY A 41 -7.92 3.03 4.38
C GLY A 41 -9.31 2.41 4.54
N THR A 42 -9.39 1.11 4.81
CA THR A 42 -10.65 0.42 5.09
C THR A 42 -11.15 0.71 6.50
N MET A 43 -10.27 0.73 7.50
CA MET A 43 -10.60 1.13 8.87
C MET A 43 -11.16 2.55 8.92
N ILE A 44 -10.49 3.51 8.27
CA ILE A 44 -10.90 4.92 8.29
C ILE A 44 -12.27 5.12 7.65
N ARG A 45 -12.52 4.50 6.49
CA ARG A 45 -13.83 4.53 5.84
C ARG A 45 -14.93 3.92 6.72
N LEU A 46 -14.59 2.90 7.52
CA LEU A 46 -15.53 2.29 8.46
C LEU A 46 -15.76 3.16 9.70
N GLU A 47 -14.74 3.79 10.26
CA GLU A 47 -14.82 4.71 11.41
C GLU A 47 -15.62 5.96 11.04
N MET A 48 -15.34 6.53 9.88
CA MET A 48 -15.81 7.84 9.44
C MET A 48 -17.01 7.77 8.50
N LYS A 49 -17.78 6.67 8.52
CA LYS A 49 -18.99 6.55 7.72
C LYS A 49 -19.96 7.70 8.05
N GLY A 50 -20.36 8.46 7.02
CA GLY A 50 -21.23 9.63 7.15
C GLY A 50 -20.52 10.95 7.48
N ARG A 51 -19.18 10.96 7.47
CA ARG A 51 -18.36 12.17 7.61
C ARG A 51 -18.09 12.79 6.23
N GLU A 52 -17.73 14.07 6.24
CA GLU A 52 -17.38 14.81 5.04
C GLU A 52 -16.13 14.23 4.38
N THR A 53 -16.11 14.21 3.04
CA THR A 53 -15.00 13.66 2.24
C THR A 53 -13.66 14.26 2.66
N ARG A 54 -13.62 15.55 2.95
CA ARG A 54 -12.40 16.25 3.38
C ARG A 54 -11.85 15.73 4.70
N GLU A 55 -12.74 15.45 5.65
CA GLU A 55 -12.34 14.89 6.95
C GLU A 55 -11.78 13.48 6.76
N ILE A 56 -12.42 12.68 5.91
CA ILE A 56 -11.97 11.32 5.56
C ILE A 56 -10.58 11.38 4.92
N VAL A 57 -10.37 12.25 3.92
CA VAL A 57 -9.09 12.44 3.25
C VAL A 57 -8.00 12.88 4.23
N ALA A 58 -8.28 13.86 5.09
CA ALA A 58 -7.32 14.32 6.08
C ALA A 58 -6.91 13.20 7.04
N ALA A 59 -7.87 12.41 7.53
CA ALA A 59 -7.60 11.27 8.40
C ALA A 59 -6.81 10.17 7.68
N MET A 60 -7.14 9.87 6.42
CA MET A 60 -6.40 8.93 5.57
C MET A 60 -4.93 9.33 5.46
N ILE A 61 -4.64 10.58 5.09
CA ILE A 61 -3.28 11.06 4.92
C ILE A 61 -2.49 10.95 6.24
N VAL A 62 -3.05 11.45 7.35
CA VAL A 62 -2.37 11.44 8.65
C VAL A 62 -2.04 10.01 9.08
N ARG A 63 -3.00 9.09 8.96
CA ARG A 63 -2.83 7.71 9.45
C ARG A 63 -1.90 6.90 8.54
N MET A 64 -2.03 7.04 7.21
CA MET A 64 -1.15 6.34 6.26
C MET A 64 0.30 6.80 6.36
N ASN A 65 0.55 8.08 6.61
CA ASN A 65 1.91 8.61 6.73
C ASN A 65 2.61 8.26 8.05
N SER A 66 1.87 7.94 9.10
CA SER A 66 2.42 7.71 10.45
C SER A 66 2.42 6.24 10.87
N ALA A 67 1.60 5.40 10.26
CA ALA A 67 1.44 4.01 10.69
C ALA A 67 2.60 3.07 10.33
N PRO A 68 3.25 3.16 9.14
CA PRO A 68 4.37 2.28 8.83
C PRO A 68 5.56 2.55 9.78
N PRO A 69 6.03 1.56 10.55
CA PRO A 69 7.19 1.74 11.40
C PRO A 69 8.49 1.82 10.56
N PRO A 70 9.54 2.51 11.03
CA PRO A 70 10.79 2.66 10.27
C PRO A 70 11.37 1.34 9.75
N ARG A 71 11.42 0.31 10.60
CA ARG A 71 11.89 -1.04 10.26
C ARG A 71 11.21 -1.66 9.03
N MET A 72 9.96 -1.30 8.77
CA MET A 72 9.20 -1.84 7.64
C MET A 72 9.57 -1.13 6.33
N LEU A 73 9.82 0.18 6.40
CA LEU A 73 10.32 0.94 5.26
C LEU A 73 11.79 0.61 4.96
N GLU A 74 12.61 0.34 5.98
CA GLU A 74 14.02 -0.04 5.82
C GLU A 74 14.23 -1.31 4.98
N LEU A 75 13.25 -2.23 4.98
CA LEU A 75 13.25 -3.43 4.14
C LEU A 75 12.89 -3.14 2.67
N CYS A 76 12.19 -2.04 2.39
CA CYS A 76 11.87 -1.63 1.03
C CYS A 76 13.12 -1.13 0.30
N PRO A 77 13.18 -1.22 -1.03
CA PRO A 77 14.33 -0.74 -1.80
C PRO A 77 14.49 0.80 -1.69
N PRO A 78 15.72 1.35 -1.84
CA PRO A 78 16.00 2.77 -1.60
C PRO A 78 15.17 3.74 -2.45
N ASP A 79 14.92 3.41 -3.71
CA ASP A 79 14.11 4.21 -4.62
C ASP A 79 12.63 4.23 -4.22
N TYR A 80 12.08 3.09 -3.78
CA TYR A 80 10.73 3.07 -3.21
C TYR A 80 10.64 3.94 -1.96
N ARG A 81 11.60 3.84 -1.02
CA ARG A 81 11.62 4.69 0.18
C ARG A 81 11.62 6.17 -0.16
N LYS A 82 12.46 6.57 -1.12
CA LYS A 82 12.53 7.96 -1.60
C LYS A 82 11.20 8.42 -2.20
N THR A 83 10.55 7.59 -3.02
CA THR A 83 9.23 7.87 -3.60
C THR A 83 8.15 7.98 -2.52
N PHE A 84 8.18 7.10 -1.52
CA PHE A 84 7.27 7.12 -0.38
C PHE A 84 7.41 8.42 0.42
N GLU A 85 8.64 8.85 0.71
CA GLU A 85 8.91 10.14 1.38
C GLU A 85 8.42 11.33 0.55
N ALA A 86 8.65 11.33 -0.77
CA ALA A 86 8.15 12.38 -1.65
C ALA A 86 6.60 12.46 -1.65
N CYS A 87 5.92 11.31 -1.63
CA CYS A 87 4.45 11.26 -1.49
C CYS A 87 3.99 11.78 -0.12
N ARG A 88 4.76 11.53 0.96
CA ARG A 88 4.49 12.09 2.29
C ARG A 88 4.65 13.60 2.32
N GLU A 89 5.59 14.17 1.59
CA GLU A 89 5.74 15.62 1.45
C GLU A 89 4.58 16.26 0.69
N GLU A 90 4.17 15.69 -0.45
CA GLU A 90 2.98 16.17 -1.19
C GLU A 90 1.71 16.08 -0.33
N SER A 91 1.58 15.00 0.43
CA SER A 91 0.52 14.82 1.42
C SER A 91 0.51 15.91 2.49
N ALA A 92 1.68 16.28 3.02
CA ALA A 92 1.81 17.35 4.00
C ALA A 92 1.42 18.71 3.41
N ARG A 93 1.80 18.98 2.15
CA ARG A 93 1.40 20.20 1.42
C ARG A 93 -0.11 20.28 1.23
N LEU A 94 -0.77 19.16 0.91
CA LEU A 94 -2.23 19.10 0.82
C LEU A 94 -2.88 19.40 2.19
N LEU A 95 -2.42 18.74 3.26
CA LEU A 95 -2.94 18.95 4.61
C LEU A 95 -2.77 20.40 5.09
N ASP A 96 -1.61 21.00 4.83
CA ASP A 96 -1.37 22.41 5.15
C ASP A 96 -2.36 23.33 4.40
N ARG A 97 -2.51 23.11 3.10
CA ARG A 97 -3.44 23.89 2.27
C ARG A 97 -4.90 23.75 2.74
N MET A 98 -5.31 22.54 3.14
CA MET A 98 -6.64 22.29 3.72
C MET A 98 -6.87 23.05 5.03
N LYS A 99 -5.82 23.27 5.83
CA LYS A 99 -5.90 23.99 7.10
C LYS A 99 -5.85 25.51 6.92
N THR A 100 -5.02 26.00 6.00
CA THR A 100 -4.70 27.42 5.87
C THR A 100 -5.58 28.17 4.89
N LYS A 101 -6.18 27.48 3.91
CA LYS A 101 -7.04 28.10 2.88
C LYS A 101 -8.49 27.69 3.08
N LYS A 102 -9.38 28.69 3.13
CA LYS A 102 -10.81 28.46 2.98
C LYS A 102 -11.07 28.06 1.53
N MET A 103 -11.51 26.82 1.32
CA MET A 103 -11.82 26.27 0.00
C MET A 103 -13.27 25.82 -0.04
N ASP A 104 -14.00 26.13 -1.10
CA ASP A 104 -15.27 25.46 -1.43
C ASP A 104 -15.01 24.06 -2.02
N ASP A 105 -16.09 23.31 -2.29
CA ASP A 105 -15.99 21.90 -2.68
C ASP A 105 -15.33 21.71 -4.05
N GLU A 106 -15.63 22.59 -5.01
CA GLU A 106 -15.00 22.54 -6.34
C GLU A 106 -13.49 22.81 -6.26
N GLN A 107 -13.10 23.79 -5.44
CA GLN A 107 -11.70 24.09 -5.17
C GLN A 107 -10.99 22.93 -4.48
N PHE A 108 -11.64 22.31 -3.49
CA PHE A 108 -11.09 21.14 -2.81
C PHE A 108 -10.90 19.97 -3.79
N ASP A 109 -11.92 19.64 -4.59
CA ASP A 109 -11.86 18.54 -5.54
C ASP A 109 -10.74 18.72 -6.56
N LYS A 110 -10.57 19.95 -7.07
CA LYS A 110 -9.45 20.29 -7.96
C LYS A 110 -8.10 20.05 -7.29
N VAL A 111 -7.92 20.57 -6.08
CA VAL A 111 -6.66 20.45 -5.33
C VAL A 111 -6.37 18.99 -4.95
N PHE A 112 -7.39 18.25 -4.55
CA PHE A 112 -7.27 16.84 -4.23
C PHE A 112 -6.92 16.01 -5.47
N LYS A 113 -7.53 16.29 -6.62
CA LYS A 113 -7.20 15.65 -7.91
C LYS A 113 -5.76 15.94 -8.33
N GLU A 114 -5.31 17.18 -8.22
CA GLU A 114 -3.91 17.56 -8.48
C GLU A 114 -2.94 16.78 -7.60
N TYR A 115 -3.24 16.68 -6.30
CA TYR A 115 -2.46 15.87 -5.35
C TYR A 115 -2.42 14.38 -5.75
N CYS A 116 -3.58 13.78 -6.06
CA CYS A 116 -3.67 12.39 -6.48
C CYS A 116 -2.85 12.13 -7.75
N ASN A 117 -2.93 13.01 -8.74
CA ASN A 117 -2.18 12.89 -9.98
C ASN A 117 -0.67 12.92 -9.72
N ARG A 118 -0.18 13.86 -8.91
CA ARG A 118 1.25 13.92 -8.56
C ARG A 118 1.73 12.67 -7.85
N CYS A 119 0.96 12.16 -6.87
CA CYS A 119 1.31 10.92 -6.18
C CYS A 119 1.31 9.73 -7.14
N ASN A 120 0.37 9.66 -8.08
CA ASN A 120 0.33 8.60 -9.09
C ASN A 120 1.52 8.68 -10.05
N GLU A 121 1.90 9.87 -10.50
CA GLU A 121 3.07 10.11 -11.35
C GLU A 121 4.37 9.68 -10.66
N MET A 122 4.53 10.02 -9.37
CA MET A 122 5.70 9.61 -8.57
C MET A 122 5.75 8.09 -8.36
N ASN A 123 4.60 7.43 -8.15
CA ASN A 123 4.53 6.00 -7.90
C ASN A 123 4.60 5.15 -9.17
N ALA A 124 4.23 5.67 -10.34
CA ALA A 124 4.13 4.91 -11.59
C ALA A 124 5.41 4.12 -11.94
N PRO A 125 6.64 4.69 -11.84
CA PRO A 125 7.86 3.93 -12.09
C PRO A 125 8.07 2.77 -11.12
N MET A 126 7.65 2.91 -9.85
CA MET A 126 7.76 1.85 -8.85
C MET A 126 6.77 0.72 -9.16
N MET A 127 5.55 1.06 -9.56
CA MET A 127 4.54 0.09 -9.97
C MET A 127 5.00 -0.80 -11.12
N GLU A 128 5.72 -0.21 -12.09
CA GLU A 128 6.29 -0.93 -13.23
C GLU A 128 7.50 -1.77 -12.82
N LYS A 129 8.52 -1.14 -12.21
CA LYS A 129 9.77 -1.79 -11.82
C LYS A 129 9.55 -3.02 -10.93
N TYR A 130 8.65 -2.92 -9.97
CA TYR A 130 8.37 -3.98 -9.00
C TYR A 130 7.13 -4.83 -9.36
N ARG A 131 6.49 -4.59 -10.52
CA ARG A 131 5.31 -5.35 -10.99
C ARG A 131 4.17 -5.42 -9.96
N LEU A 132 3.91 -4.30 -9.29
CA LEU A 132 3.01 -4.26 -8.13
C LEU A 132 1.52 -4.32 -8.51
N ARG A 133 1.15 -3.98 -9.75
CA ARG A 133 -0.26 -3.93 -10.18
C ARG A 133 -0.98 -5.25 -9.99
N GLU A 134 -0.38 -6.35 -10.43
CA GLU A 134 -0.99 -7.68 -10.35
C GLU A 134 -1.12 -8.13 -8.88
N ARG A 135 -0.10 -7.81 -8.07
CA ARG A 135 -0.04 -8.12 -6.64
C ARG A 135 -1.10 -7.37 -5.83
N SER A 136 -1.35 -6.10 -6.16
CA SER A 136 -2.38 -5.28 -5.49
C SER A 136 -3.78 -5.90 -5.55
N SER A 137 -4.13 -6.59 -6.65
CA SER A 137 -5.44 -7.25 -6.81
C SER A 137 -5.64 -8.43 -5.85
N LEU A 138 -4.55 -9.11 -5.47
CA LEU A 138 -4.58 -10.22 -4.51
C LEU A 138 -4.83 -9.70 -3.08
N PHE A 139 -4.29 -8.52 -2.77
CA PHE A 139 -4.47 -7.88 -1.46
C PHE A 139 -5.93 -7.54 -1.19
N PHE A 140 -6.61 -6.94 -2.17
CA PHE A 140 -8.03 -6.62 -2.03
C PHE A 140 -8.89 -7.87 -1.84
N ARG A 141 -8.62 -8.95 -2.58
CA ARG A 141 -9.32 -10.23 -2.41
C ARG A 141 -9.09 -10.84 -1.04
N MET A 142 -7.84 -10.86 -0.57
CA MET A 142 -7.53 -11.34 0.79
C MET A 142 -8.26 -10.50 1.83
N LEU A 143 -8.14 -9.18 1.76
CA LEU A 143 -8.79 -8.26 2.69
C LEU A 143 -10.30 -8.49 2.74
N GLU A 144 -10.95 -8.57 1.58
CA GLU A 144 -12.38 -8.83 1.47
C GLU A 144 -12.78 -10.16 2.11
N SER A 145 -12.06 -11.24 1.81
CA SER A 145 -12.34 -12.57 2.40
C SER A 145 -12.26 -12.59 3.93
N LYS A 146 -11.43 -11.73 4.53
CA LYS A 146 -11.25 -11.64 5.99
C LYS A 146 -12.36 -10.85 6.69
N VAL A 147 -13.14 -10.07 5.93
CA VAL A 147 -14.15 -9.15 6.47
C VAL A 147 -15.55 -9.36 5.94
N ILE A 148 -15.71 -10.21 4.93
CA ILE A 148 -17.02 -10.52 4.34
C ILE A 148 -17.92 -11.19 5.39
N GLY A 149 -19.20 -10.79 5.40
CA GLY A 149 -20.19 -11.31 6.37
C GLY A 149 -20.06 -10.77 7.80
N LEU A 150 -18.99 -10.07 8.14
CA LEU A 150 -18.80 -9.48 9.47
C LEU A 150 -19.64 -8.22 9.67
N ASN A 151 -20.14 -8.03 10.89
CA ASN A 151 -20.75 -6.76 11.28
C ASN A 151 -19.68 -5.66 11.47
N ARG A 152 -20.10 -4.42 11.71
CA ARG A 152 -19.18 -3.27 11.83
C ARG A 152 -18.12 -3.46 12.92
N GLU A 153 -18.50 -3.97 14.09
CA GLU A 153 -17.59 -4.14 15.23
C GLU A 153 -16.59 -5.27 14.97
N GLU A 154 -17.08 -6.41 14.49
CA GLU A 154 -16.27 -7.57 14.11
C GLU A 154 -15.27 -7.21 13.01
N ARG A 155 -15.73 -6.46 12.00
CA ARG A 155 -14.90 -5.96 10.91
C ARG A 155 -13.80 -5.05 11.41
N MET A 156 -14.09 -4.15 12.35
CA MET A 156 -13.07 -3.30 12.96
C MET A 156 -12.03 -4.11 13.74
N LYS A 157 -12.47 -5.08 14.54
CA LYS A 157 -11.57 -5.98 15.29
C LYS A 157 -10.68 -6.79 14.34
N ALA A 158 -11.23 -7.32 13.25
CA ALA A 158 -10.49 -8.06 12.25
C ALA A 158 -9.42 -7.19 11.56
N LEU A 159 -9.79 -5.98 11.13
CA LEU A 159 -8.86 -5.03 10.51
C LEU A 159 -7.74 -4.59 11.48
N GLN A 160 -8.08 -4.37 12.75
CA GLN A 160 -7.11 -4.00 13.77
C GLN A 160 -6.09 -5.14 14.00
N ARG A 161 -6.54 -6.40 14.07
CA ARG A 161 -5.64 -7.56 14.13
C ARG A 161 -4.74 -7.65 12.89
N MET A 162 -5.31 -7.51 11.69
CA MET A 162 -4.53 -7.52 10.45
C MET A 162 -3.46 -6.43 10.42
N LYS A 163 -3.79 -5.21 10.88
CA LYS A 163 -2.84 -4.10 11.00
C LYS A 163 -1.68 -4.47 11.92
N ASP A 164 -1.98 -5.02 13.10
CA ASP A 164 -0.98 -5.37 14.10
C ASP A 164 -0.11 -6.54 13.63
N ASP A 165 -0.72 -7.55 13.00
CA ASP A 165 -0.01 -8.70 12.42
C ASP A 165 0.89 -8.30 11.24
N LEU A 166 0.46 -7.35 10.39
CA LEU A 166 1.30 -6.78 9.33
C LEU A 166 2.52 -6.07 9.91
N ILE A 167 2.32 -5.20 10.90
CA ILE A 167 3.37 -4.44 11.57
C ILE A 167 4.35 -5.38 12.31
N ALA A 168 3.87 -6.50 12.83
CA ALA A 168 4.66 -7.52 13.49
C ALA A 168 5.33 -8.52 12.52
N GLY A 169 5.04 -8.44 11.22
CA GLY A 169 5.55 -9.39 10.23
C GLY A 169 4.90 -10.78 10.28
N LYS A 170 3.78 -10.94 10.99
CA LYS A 170 3.08 -12.22 11.21
C LYS A 170 2.00 -12.52 10.17
N LEU A 171 1.49 -11.49 9.49
CA LEU A 171 0.48 -11.70 8.46
C LEU A 171 1.15 -12.23 7.19
N LYS A 172 0.80 -13.46 6.79
CA LYS A 172 1.15 -14.00 5.46
C LYS A 172 0.40 -13.23 4.38
N ILE A 173 1.14 -12.67 3.42
CA ILE A 173 0.56 -11.95 2.28
C ILE A 173 0.58 -12.88 1.05
N PRO A 174 -0.47 -12.88 0.20
CA PRO A 174 -0.48 -13.67 -1.03
C PRO A 174 0.72 -13.34 -1.92
N GLY A 175 1.41 -14.36 -2.41
CA GLY A 175 2.63 -14.19 -3.21
C GLY A 175 3.91 -14.03 -2.39
N GLU A 176 3.86 -14.27 -1.07
CA GLU A 176 5.03 -14.66 -0.28
C GLU A 176 5.23 -16.17 -0.42
N ASN A 177 6.36 -16.61 -0.97
CA ASN A 177 6.73 -18.01 -0.96
C ASN A 177 6.93 -18.47 0.50
N GLU A 178 6.41 -19.65 0.86
CA GLU A 178 6.57 -20.27 2.19
C GLU A 178 8.01 -20.81 2.42
N GLY A 179 9.03 -20.05 2.03
CA GLY A 179 10.42 -20.50 1.92
C GLY A 179 11.44 -19.66 2.67
N MET A 180 11.04 -18.94 3.71
CA MET A 180 11.96 -18.40 4.72
C MET A 180 11.42 -18.71 6.12
N GLU A 181 11.28 -19.99 6.44
CA GLU A 181 11.55 -20.38 7.82
C GLU A 181 13.02 -20.04 8.05
N GLU A 182 13.27 -19.13 8.98
CA GLU A 182 14.59 -18.80 9.46
C GLU A 182 15.30 -20.11 9.84
N GLU A 183 16.23 -20.54 9.00
CA GLU A 183 17.29 -21.45 9.41
C GLU A 183 18.27 -20.68 10.33
N THR A 184 17.74 -20.09 11.40
CA THR A 184 18.54 -19.74 12.57
C THR A 184 18.59 -20.97 13.47
N GLY A 185 19.14 -22.05 12.90
CA GLY A 185 19.67 -23.20 13.64
C GLY A 185 20.95 -22.80 14.38
N LEU A 186 20.86 -21.79 15.25
CA LEU A 186 21.84 -21.51 16.29
C LEU A 186 21.19 -21.95 17.60
N ILE A 187 21.43 -23.20 18.01
CA ILE A 187 21.58 -23.61 19.42
C ILE A 187 22.36 -24.94 19.46
N ARG A 188 23.57 -24.80 20.02
CA ARG A 188 24.42 -25.75 20.77
C ARG A 188 25.12 -26.90 20.05
#